data_AF-A0A924ZDW5-F1
#
_entry.id   AF-A0A924ZDW5-F1
#
_cell.length_a   1.000
_cell.length_b   1.000
_cell.length_c   1.000
_cell.angle_alpha   90.00
_cell.angle_beta   90.00
_cell.angle_gamma   90.00
#
_symmetry.space_group_name_H-M   'P 1'
#
loop_
_entity.id
_entity.type
_entity.pdbx_description
1 polymer ?
#
loop_
_entity_poly.entity_id
_entity_poly.type
_entity_poly.pdbx_seq_one_letter_code
_entity_poly.pdbx_strand_id
1 'polypeptide(L)'
;MSNALLADWNTPFGLPPFDQITDADFSPAFDAALTQARGNVAAIAGQAEPATFANTIEALELSEQALTRVGGVFYNLVGADSTPAREDLQSAMAPKLSAFASEVTNNKALFARIEDLWQRRGDLGLDPEQARVLELYRRMFVRSGALLEGAAAA
;
A
#
# COMPACT_ATOMS: atom_id res chain seq x y z
N MET A 1 -14.92 2.05 21.06
CA MET A 1 -13.95 3.16 21.19
C MET A 1 -13.44 3.47 19.78
N SER A 2 -13.43 4.73 19.36
CA SER A 2 -12.88 5.12 18.06
C SER A 2 -11.36 5.22 18.15
N ASN A 3 -10.63 4.60 17.21
CA ASN A 3 -9.19 4.73 17.12
C ASN A 3 -8.83 6.02 16.35
N ALA A 4 -8.10 6.94 16.97
CA ALA A 4 -7.77 8.25 16.40
C ALA A 4 -6.92 8.16 15.12
N LEU A 5 -6.15 7.07 14.93
CA LEU A 5 -5.36 6.84 13.72
C LEU A 5 -6.24 6.48 12.50
N LEU A 6 -7.46 5.96 12.74
CA LEU A 6 -8.39 5.52 11.69
C LEU A 6 -9.53 6.52 11.43
N ALA A 7 -9.77 7.47 12.34
CA ALA A 7 -10.78 8.51 12.19
C ALA A 7 -10.32 9.61 11.22
N ASP A 8 -11.22 10.38 10.61
CA ASP A 8 -10.84 11.56 9.82
C ASP A 8 -10.18 12.63 10.69
N TRP A 9 -9.09 13.25 10.20
CA TRP A 9 -8.40 14.32 10.93
C TRP A 9 -8.90 15.68 10.44
N ASN A 10 -9.52 16.44 11.34
CA ASN A 10 -9.98 17.80 11.09
C ASN A 10 -9.01 18.87 11.61
N THR A 11 -7.77 18.48 11.88
CA THR A 11 -6.67 19.36 12.29
C THR A 11 -6.18 20.20 11.09
N PRO A 12 -5.50 21.34 11.34
CA PRO A 12 -4.91 22.13 10.25
C PRO A 12 -3.99 21.28 9.37
N PHE A 13 -4.17 21.36 8.06
CA PHE A 13 -3.42 20.60 7.05
C PHE A 13 -3.54 19.08 7.15
N GLY A 14 -4.50 18.55 7.92
CA GLY A 14 -4.61 17.11 8.16
C GLY A 14 -3.45 16.56 8.99
N LEU A 15 -2.94 17.34 9.95
CA LEU A 15 -1.93 16.88 10.90
C LEU A 15 -2.45 15.71 11.77
N PRO A 16 -1.67 14.66 12.06
CA PRO A 16 -2.08 13.66 13.03
C PRO A 16 -2.43 14.31 14.39
N PRO A 17 -3.56 13.96 15.03
CA PRO A 17 -3.92 14.45 16.36
C PRO A 17 -3.07 13.73 17.40
N PHE A 18 -1.78 14.07 17.48
CA PHE A 18 -0.78 13.42 18.34
C PHE A 18 -1.18 13.41 19.82
N ASP A 19 -1.95 14.40 20.27
CA ASP A 19 -2.50 14.51 21.62
C ASP A 19 -3.52 13.41 21.96
N GLN A 20 -4.07 12.73 20.95
CA GLN A 20 -5.09 11.69 21.09
C GLN A 20 -4.58 10.29 20.73
N ILE A 21 -3.32 10.17 20.30
CA ILE A 21 -2.72 8.91 19.84
C ILE A 21 -1.87 8.33 20.96
N THR A 22 -2.11 7.06 21.29
CA THR A 22 -1.34 6.29 22.26
C THR A 22 -0.68 5.08 21.62
N ASP A 23 0.36 4.52 22.26
CA ASP A 23 1.04 3.34 21.73
C ASP A 23 0.09 2.13 21.56
N ALA A 24 -0.97 2.05 22.39
CA ALA A 24 -1.98 1.01 22.32
C ALA A 24 -2.89 1.10 21.08
N ASP A 25 -2.93 2.25 20.40
CA ASP A 25 -3.73 2.46 19.20
C ASP A 25 -3.08 1.84 17.95
N PHE A 26 -1.76 1.66 17.92
CA PHE A 26 -1.04 1.25 16.71
C PHE A 26 -1.37 -0.17 16.24
N SER A 27 -1.28 -1.18 17.12
CA SER A 27 -1.57 -2.56 16.71
C SER A 27 -2.97 -2.74 16.10
N PRO A 28 -4.07 -2.31 16.74
CA PRO A 28 -5.39 -2.43 16.15
C PRO A 28 -5.56 -1.57 14.89
N ALA A 29 -4.89 -0.40 14.81
CA ALA A 29 -4.93 0.43 13.60
C ALA A 29 -4.21 -0.23 12.42
N PHE A 30 -3.02 -0.80 12.63
CA PHE A 30 -2.28 -1.53 11.59
C PHE A 30 -3.06 -2.76 11.11
N ASP A 31 -3.64 -3.55 12.02
CA ASP A 31 -4.41 -4.74 11.65
C ASP A 31 -5.67 -4.38 10.83
N ALA A 32 -6.38 -3.32 11.21
CA ALA A 32 -7.51 -2.81 10.45
C ALA A 32 -7.10 -2.26 9.08
N ALA A 33 -6.04 -1.45 9.03
CA ALA A 33 -5.54 -0.85 7.80
C ALA A 33 -4.99 -1.89 6.81
N LEU A 34 -4.28 -2.92 7.30
CA LEU A 34 -3.84 -4.06 6.50
C LEU A 34 -5.01 -4.86 5.94
N THR A 35 -6.06 -5.07 6.74
CA THR A 35 -7.27 -5.76 6.28
C THR A 35 -7.96 -4.97 5.16
N GLN A 36 -8.10 -3.66 5.33
CA GLN A 36 -8.66 -2.77 4.31
C GLN A 36 -7.82 -2.76 3.04
N ALA A 37 -6.49 -2.64 3.16
CA ALA A 37 -5.57 -2.61 2.03
C ALA A 37 -5.63 -3.92 1.21
N ARG A 38 -5.65 -5.08 1.87
CA ARG A 38 -5.85 -6.38 1.21
C ARG A 38 -7.18 -6.44 0.46
N GLY A 39 -8.26 -5.96 1.06
CA GLY A 39 -9.57 -5.89 0.41
C GLY A 39 -9.55 -5.03 -0.85
N ASN A 40 -8.91 -3.86 -0.79
CA ASN A 40 -8.78 -2.93 -1.92
C ASN A 40 -7.95 -3.56 -3.05
N VAL A 41 -6.80 -4.16 -2.74
CA VAL A 41 -5.94 -4.83 -3.71
C VAL A 41 -6.66 -6.02 -4.36
N ALA A 42 -7.39 -6.82 -3.57
CA ALA A 42 -8.17 -7.93 -4.10
C ALA A 42 -9.28 -7.45 -5.05
N ALA A 43 -9.96 -6.35 -4.72
CA ALA A 43 -10.97 -5.74 -5.58
C ALA A 43 -10.37 -5.30 -6.92
N ILE A 44 -9.19 -4.66 -6.93
CA ILE A 44 -8.50 -4.23 -8.16
C ILE A 44 -8.10 -5.45 -9.01
N ALA A 45 -7.46 -6.45 -8.38
CA ALA A 45 -7.01 -7.66 -9.06
C ALA A 45 -8.17 -8.47 -9.66
N GLY A 46 -9.34 -8.45 -9.01
CA GLY A 46 -10.53 -9.21 -9.41
C GLY A 46 -11.50 -8.48 -10.34
N GLN A 47 -11.18 -7.28 -10.83
CA GLN A 47 -12.08 -6.56 -11.75
C GLN A 47 -12.23 -7.30 -13.08
N ALA A 48 -13.48 -7.50 -13.51
CA ALA A 48 -13.81 -8.08 -14.81
C ALA A 48 -13.60 -7.08 -15.97
N GLU A 49 -13.70 -5.78 -15.69
CA GLU A 49 -13.47 -4.74 -16.69
C GLU A 49 -12.02 -4.74 -17.18
N PRO A 50 -11.78 -4.42 -18.47
CA PRO A 50 -10.44 -4.24 -19.01
C PRO A 50 -9.62 -3.26 -18.17
N ALA A 51 -8.32 -3.51 -18.05
CA ALA A 51 -7.43 -2.64 -17.28
C ALA A 51 -7.39 -1.25 -17.91
N THR A 52 -7.60 -0.22 -17.09
CA THR A 52 -7.38 1.19 -17.39
C THR A 52 -6.41 1.76 -16.38
N PHE A 53 -5.77 2.89 -16.71
CA PHE A 53 -4.87 3.56 -15.77
C PHE A 53 -5.59 3.87 -14.45
N ALA A 54 -6.81 4.39 -14.51
CA ALA A 54 -7.63 4.72 -13.34
C ALA A 54 -8.00 3.48 -12.50
N ASN A 55 -8.50 2.41 -13.13
CA ASN A 55 -9.01 1.26 -12.39
C ASN A 55 -7.90 0.30 -11.90
N THR A 56 -6.65 0.56 -12.25
CA THR A 56 -5.50 -0.26 -11.88
C THR A 56 -4.42 0.55 -11.17
N ILE A 57 -3.81 1.54 -11.82
CA ILE A 57 -2.68 2.30 -11.25
C ILE A 57 -3.17 3.33 -10.23
N GLU A 58 -4.14 4.19 -10.59
CA GLU A 58 -4.70 5.15 -9.61
C GLU A 58 -5.38 4.44 -8.45
N ALA A 59 -6.11 3.36 -8.74
CA ALA A 59 -6.71 2.54 -7.69
C ALA A 59 -5.66 1.94 -6.74
N LEU A 60 -4.50 1.51 -7.24
CA LEU A 60 -3.39 1.02 -6.41
C LEU A 60 -2.78 2.13 -5.55
N GLU A 61 -2.54 3.32 -6.11
CA GLU A 61 -2.04 4.49 -5.37
C GLU A 61 -2.95 4.88 -4.18
N LEU A 62 -4.26 4.61 -4.30
CA LEU A 62 -5.24 4.90 -3.25
C LEU A 62 -5.57 3.68 -2.36
N SER A 63 -5.07 2.49 -2.67
CA SER A 63 -5.48 1.24 -2.02
C SER A 63 -4.99 1.11 -0.58
N GLU A 64 -3.93 1.83 -0.21
CA GLU A 64 -3.24 1.71 1.08
C GLU A 64 -3.35 2.95 1.97
N GLN A 65 -4.23 3.92 1.65
CA GLN A 65 -4.27 5.22 2.34
C GLN A 65 -4.28 5.12 3.88
N ALA A 66 -5.12 4.25 4.44
CA ALA A 66 -5.18 4.04 5.89
C ALA A 66 -3.85 3.51 6.44
N LEU A 67 -3.21 2.59 5.72
CA LEU A 67 -1.94 1.98 6.10
C LEU A 67 -0.80 3.00 6.03
N THR A 68 -0.73 3.79 4.95
CA THR A 68 0.23 4.90 4.79
C THR A 68 0.11 5.90 5.92
N ARG A 69 -1.12 6.24 6.32
CA ARG A 69 -1.40 7.20 7.38
C ARG A 69 -0.98 6.70 8.77
N VAL A 70 -1.37 5.47 9.13
CA VAL A 70 -0.96 4.82 10.39
C VAL A 70 0.55 4.66 10.43
N GLY A 71 1.15 4.16 9.35
CA GLY A 71 2.59 3.96 9.21
C GLY A 71 3.37 5.27 9.29
N GLY A 72 2.90 6.33 8.65
CA GLY A 72 3.54 7.65 8.68
C GLY A 72 3.68 8.20 10.09
N VAL A 73 2.64 8.10 10.92
CA VAL A 73 2.69 8.50 12.34
C VAL A 73 3.64 7.57 13.11
N PHE A 74 3.49 6.26 12.94
CA PHE A 74 4.26 5.28 13.70
C PHE A 74 5.77 5.41 13.45
N TYR A 75 6.18 5.43 12.18
CA TYR A 75 7.59 5.52 11.82
C TYR A 75 8.19 6.91 12.09
N ASN A 76 7.37 7.97 12.12
CA ASN A 76 7.81 9.27 12.62
C ASN A 76 8.16 9.19 14.12
N LEU A 77 7.29 8.61 14.95
CA LEU A 77 7.53 8.47 16.39
C LEU A 77 8.69 7.52 16.69
N VAL A 78 8.78 6.36 16.02
CA VAL A 78 9.92 5.45 16.18
C VAL A 78 11.23 6.14 15.80
N GLY A 79 11.24 6.96 14.76
CA GLY A 79 12.45 7.67 14.32
C GLY A 79 12.87 8.83 15.22
N ALA A 80 11.91 9.55 15.81
CA ALA A 80 12.16 10.79 16.54
C ALA A 80 12.11 10.65 18.08
N ASP A 81 11.33 9.71 18.59
CA ASP A 81 11.00 9.50 20.01
C ASP A 81 10.81 8.01 20.30
N SER A 82 11.83 7.18 20.02
CA SER A 82 11.72 5.73 20.23
C SER A 82 11.58 5.38 21.72
N THR A 83 10.81 4.32 22.00
CA THR A 83 10.67 3.71 23.32
C THR A 83 10.70 2.19 23.18
N PRO A 84 11.03 1.42 24.25
CA PRO A 84 10.97 -0.04 24.18
C PRO A 84 9.61 -0.58 23.69
N ALA A 85 8.51 0.06 24.09
CA ALA A 85 7.18 -0.32 23.63
C ALA A 85 6.99 -0.11 22.12
N ARG A 86 7.53 0.98 21.56
CA ARG A 86 7.47 1.28 20.12
C ARG A 86 8.40 0.37 19.31
N GLU A 87 9.55 -0.02 19.86
CA GLU A 87 10.47 -0.98 19.26
C GLU A 87 9.88 -2.40 19.21
N ASP A 88 9.21 -2.81 20.28
CA ASP A 88 8.47 -4.09 20.33
C ASP A 88 7.33 -4.09 19.30
N LEU A 89 6.57 -3.00 19.21
CA LEU A 89 5.55 -2.83 18.17
C LEU A 89 6.16 -2.88 16.76
N GLN A 90 7.30 -2.22 16.53
CA GLN A 90 7.97 -2.23 15.23
C GLN A 90 8.39 -3.64 14.84
N SER A 91 8.98 -4.38 15.78
CA SER A 91 9.40 -5.78 15.59
C SER A 91 8.21 -6.69 15.30
N ALA A 92 7.07 -6.47 15.96
CA ALA A 92 5.84 -7.23 15.73
C ALA A 92 5.19 -6.91 14.37
N MET A 93 5.25 -5.64 13.91
CA MET A 93 4.60 -5.20 12.66
C MET A 93 5.44 -5.47 11.41
N ALA A 94 6.77 -5.41 11.51
CA ALA A 94 7.68 -5.62 10.38
C ALA A 94 7.37 -6.87 9.54
N PRO A 95 7.20 -8.09 10.12
CA PRO A 95 6.89 -9.27 9.33
C PRO A 95 5.50 -9.20 8.67
N LYS A 96 4.50 -8.60 9.33
CA LYS A 96 3.14 -8.44 8.76
C LYS A 96 3.14 -7.52 7.54
N LEU A 97 3.87 -6.40 7.63
CA LEU A 97 4.03 -5.44 6.54
C LEU A 97 4.83 -6.03 5.37
N SER A 98 5.91 -6.76 5.68
CA SER A 98 6.69 -7.45 4.66
C SER A 98 5.86 -8.51 3.93
N ALA A 99 5.06 -9.29 4.66
CA ALA A 99 4.17 -10.29 4.07
C ALA A 99 3.16 -9.64 3.13
N PHE A 100 2.49 -8.57 3.58
CA PHE A 100 1.56 -7.82 2.74
C PHE A 100 2.24 -7.25 1.47
N ALA A 101 3.41 -6.62 1.59
CA ALA A 101 4.14 -6.12 0.43
C ALA A 101 4.46 -7.24 -0.57
N SER A 102 4.89 -8.41 -0.10
CA SER A 102 5.10 -9.59 -0.96
C SER A 102 3.82 -10.11 -1.59
N GLU A 103 2.71 -10.17 -0.83
CA GLU A 103 1.38 -10.55 -1.33
C GLU A 103 0.97 -9.65 -2.51
N VAL A 104 1.18 -8.34 -2.40
CA VAL A 104 0.86 -7.38 -3.47
C VAL A 104 1.75 -7.59 -4.69
N THR A 105 3.08 -7.59 -4.53
CA THR A 105 3.99 -7.64 -5.68
C THR A 105 4.05 -9.00 -6.37
N ASN A 106 3.67 -10.08 -5.68
CA ASN A 106 3.59 -11.43 -6.25
C ASN A 106 2.16 -11.77 -6.74
N ASN A 107 1.20 -10.84 -6.66
CA ASN A 107 -0.15 -11.05 -7.15
C ASN A 107 -0.17 -11.07 -8.69
N LYS A 108 -0.26 -12.27 -9.27
CA LYS A 108 -0.24 -12.48 -10.74
C LYS A 108 -1.41 -11.80 -11.46
N ALA A 109 -2.60 -11.79 -10.86
CA ALA A 109 -3.77 -11.14 -11.48
C ALA A 109 -3.58 -9.63 -11.53
N LEU A 110 -3.04 -9.04 -10.46
CA LEU A 110 -2.71 -7.62 -10.44
C LEU A 110 -1.60 -7.27 -11.44
N PHE A 111 -0.52 -8.05 -11.47
CA PHE A 111 0.57 -7.83 -12.42
C PHE A 111 0.11 -7.96 -13.87
N ALA A 112 -0.78 -8.90 -14.19
CA ALA A 112 -1.34 -9.04 -15.54
C ALA A 112 -2.06 -7.77 -16.00
N ARG A 113 -2.79 -7.09 -15.11
CA ARG A 113 -3.44 -5.80 -15.41
C ARG A 113 -2.41 -4.69 -15.68
N ILE A 114 -1.35 -4.63 -14.88
CA ILE A 114 -0.25 -3.66 -15.06
C ILE A 114 0.51 -3.93 -16.38
N GLU A 115 0.77 -5.20 -16.68
CA GLU A 115 1.48 -5.60 -17.89
C GLU A 115 0.64 -5.31 -19.14
N ASP A 116 -0.68 -5.53 -19.12
CA ASP A 116 -1.58 -5.13 -20.21
C ASP A 116 -1.44 -3.64 -20.52
N LEU A 117 -1.59 -2.79 -19.50
CA LEU A 117 -1.43 -1.34 -19.65
C LEU A 117 -0.05 -0.97 -20.20
N TRP A 118 1.00 -1.62 -19.70
CA TRP A 118 2.35 -1.37 -20.20
C TRP A 118 2.51 -1.71 -21.67
N GLN A 119 2.00 -2.86 -22.13
CA GLN A 119 2.18 -3.30 -23.52
C GLN A 119 1.50 -2.35 -24.50
N ARG A 120 0.32 -1.83 -24.15
CA ARG A 120 -0.45 -0.90 -25.00
C ARG A 120 -0.30 0.58 -24.61
N ARG A 121 0.71 0.92 -23.80
CA ARG A 121 0.92 2.28 -23.25
C ARG A 121 1.01 3.38 -24.30
N GLY A 122 1.47 3.07 -25.52
CA GLY A 122 1.55 4.03 -26.63
C GLY A 122 0.18 4.52 -27.11
N ASP A 123 -0.88 3.74 -26.88
CA ASP A 123 -2.24 4.01 -27.37
C ASP A 123 -3.17 4.52 -26.27
N LEU A 124 -2.69 4.62 -25.03
CA LEU A 124 -3.49 5.00 -23.86
C LEU A 124 -3.71 6.51 -23.72
N GLY A 125 -2.96 7.34 -24.45
CA GLY A 125 -3.03 8.79 -24.32
C GLY A 125 -2.63 9.30 -22.93
N LEU A 126 -1.75 8.59 -22.22
CA LEU A 126 -1.27 8.98 -20.89
C LEU A 126 -0.48 10.28 -20.96
N ASP A 127 -0.66 11.14 -19.97
CA ASP A 127 0.23 12.28 -19.77
C ASP A 127 1.63 11.81 -19.30
N PRO A 128 2.64 12.69 -19.28
CA PRO A 128 4.00 12.32 -18.87
C PRO A 128 4.11 11.77 -17.44
N GLU A 129 3.28 12.24 -16.51
CA GLU A 129 3.30 11.79 -15.11
C GLU A 129 2.67 10.41 -14.99
N GLN A 130 1.51 10.19 -15.60
CA GLN A 130 0.85 8.89 -15.67
C GLN A 130 1.74 7.83 -16.34
N ALA A 131 2.37 8.18 -17.46
CA ALA A 131 3.31 7.28 -18.15
C ALA A 131 4.48 6.90 -17.23
N ARG A 132 5.00 7.86 -16.45
CA ARG A 132 6.08 7.62 -15.50
C ARG A 132 5.64 6.74 -14.34
N VAL A 133 4.45 6.97 -13.75
CA VAL A 133 3.92 6.15 -12.66
C VAL A 133 3.72 4.71 -13.12
N LEU A 134 3.15 4.50 -14.32
CA LEU A 134 2.99 3.16 -14.90
C LEU A 134 4.34 2.43 -15.07
N GLU A 135 5.38 3.14 -15.54
CA GLU A 135 6.74 2.58 -15.65
C GLU A 135 7.29 2.15 -14.27
N LEU A 136 7.11 3.00 -13.25
CA LEU A 136 7.59 2.73 -11.89
C LEU A 136 6.88 1.51 -11.28
N TYR A 137 5.56 1.42 -11.43
CA TYR A 137 4.78 0.26 -10.98
C TYR A 137 5.25 -1.03 -11.64
N ARG A 138 5.33 -1.05 -12.97
CA ARG A 138 5.82 -2.24 -13.68
C ARG A 138 7.22 -2.62 -13.20
N ARG A 139 8.13 -1.64 -13.10
CA ARG A 139 9.50 -1.88 -12.64
C ARG A 139 9.53 -2.47 -11.24
N MET A 140 8.70 -1.97 -10.32
CA MET A 140 8.58 -2.50 -8.96
C MET A 140 8.20 -3.98 -8.98
N PHE A 141 7.12 -4.34 -9.68
CA PHE A 141 6.68 -5.74 -9.79
C PHE A 141 7.73 -6.65 -10.42
N VAL A 142 8.37 -6.22 -11.52
CA VAL A 142 9.42 -6.99 -12.18
C VAL A 142 10.62 -7.20 -11.26
N ARG A 143 11.04 -6.17 -10.50
CA ARG A 143 12.15 -6.27 -9.53
C ARG A 143 11.81 -7.16 -8.34
N SER A 144 10.53 -7.29 -8.00
CA SER A 144 10.02 -8.23 -7.01
C SER A 144 9.82 -9.64 -7.54
N GLY A 145 10.07 -9.89 -8.83
CA GLY A 145 10.02 -11.23 -9.42
C GLY A 145 8.70 -11.60 -10.10
N ALA A 146 7.84 -10.64 -10.43
CA ALA A 146 6.54 -10.93 -11.06
C ALA A 146 6.63 -11.63 -12.44
N LEU A 147 7.80 -11.58 -13.10
CA LEU A 147 8.09 -12.29 -14.36
C LEU A 147 8.84 -13.62 -14.16
N LEU A 148 9.05 -14.07 -12.92
CA LEU A 148 9.70 -15.36 -12.67
C LEU A 148 8.74 -16.50 -12.99
N GLU A 149 9.28 -17.58 -13.57
CA GLU A 149 8.54 -18.79 -13.95
C GLU A 149 9.13 -20.03 -13.27
N GLY A 150 8.35 -21.11 -13.21
CA GLY A 150 8.80 -22.40 -12.69
C GLY A 150 9.20 -22.36 -11.20
N ALA A 151 10.27 -23.06 -10.84
CA ALA A 151 10.75 -23.14 -9.45
C ALA A 151 11.25 -21.80 -8.88
N ALA A 152 11.46 -20.80 -9.73
CA ALA A 152 11.82 -19.44 -9.32
C ALA A 152 10.60 -18.55 -9.07
N ALA A 153 9.39 -18.96 -9.47
CA ALA A 153 8.17 -18.23 -9.18
C ALA A 153 7.75 -18.47 -7.71
N ALA A 154 7.52 -17.36 -6.99
CA ALA A 154 7.00 -17.38 -5.62
C ALA A 154 5.55 -17.90 -5.56
#